data_AF-A0A5M8FNB8-F1
#
_entry.id   AF-A0A5M8FNB8-F1
#
_cell.length_a   1.000
_cell.length_b   1.000
_cell.length_c   1.000
_cell.angle_alpha   90.00
_cell.angle_beta   90.00
_cell.angle_gamma   90.00
#
_symmetry.space_group_name_H-M   'P 1'
#
loop_
_entity.id
_entity.type
_entity.pdbx_description
1 polymer ?
#
loop_
_entity_poly.entity_id
_entity_poly.type
_entity_poly.pdbx_seq_one_letter_code
_entity_poly.pdbx_strand_id
1 'polypeptide(L)'
;MAEAENRGAKAFGFEPYEAGKDEDYMSPEQEEHFRGILLEWKRSLMEEVDRTVHHMQDEATNFPDPNDRATQESEFSLELRTRDRERKLIKKIDEALGRIDEHEYGYCEACGVEIGVRRLEARPTATLCIDCKTLDEIREKQRG
;
A
#
# COMPACT_ATOMS: atom_id res chain seq x y z
N MET A 1 8.53 -3.44 9.59
CA MET A 1 7.19 -2.79 9.55
C MET A 1 7.05 -1.81 8.38
N ALA A 2 8.10 -1.09 7.99
CA ALA A 2 8.07 -0.13 6.89
C ALA A 2 8.17 -0.72 5.46
N GLU A 3 8.60 -1.98 5.30
CA GLU A 3 8.95 -2.53 3.98
C GLU A 3 7.75 -2.86 3.08
N ALA A 4 6.62 -3.30 3.64
CA ALA A 4 5.41 -3.61 2.86
C ALA A 4 4.66 -2.34 2.39
N GLU A 5 4.78 -1.23 3.13
CA GLU A 5 4.12 0.04 2.78
C GLU A 5 4.88 0.86 1.73
N ASN A 6 6.02 0.36 1.25
CA ASN A 6 6.99 1.09 0.43
C ASN A 6 7.29 0.40 -0.91
N ARG A 7 6.32 -0.37 -1.44
CA ARG A 7 6.38 -0.89 -2.82
C ARG A 7 5.80 0.18 -3.76
N GLY A 8 6.67 1.05 -4.28
CA GLY A 8 6.32 2.03 -5.30
C GLY A 8 6.25 1.42 -6.71
N ALA A 9 5.95 2.25 -7.71
CA ALA A 9 5.86 1.94 -9.14
C ALA A 9 6.96 0.97 -9.63
N LYS A 10 8.22 1.23 -9.25
CA LYS A 10 9.38 0.41 -9.62
C LYS A 10 9.31 -1.04 -9.13
N ALA A 11 8.68 -1.28 -7.97
CA ALA A 11 8.53 -2.64 -7.43
C ALA A 11 7.63 -3.51 -8.32
N PHE A 12 6.77 -2.89 -9.13
CA PHE A 12 5.85 -3.54 -10.05
C PHE A 12 6.25 -3.39 -11.52
N GLY A 13 7.49 -2.95 -11.79
CA GLY A 13 8.01 -2.80 -13.16
C GLY A 13 7.42 -1.62 -13.94
N PHE A 14 6.76 -0.67 -13.27
CA PHE A 14 6.35 0.58 -13.91
C PHE A 14 7.54 1.51 -14.03
N GLU A 15 7.83 1.92 -15.26
CA GLU A 15 8.75 3.02 -15.50
C GLU A 15 8.14 4.32 -14.99
N PRO A 16 8.95 5.25 -14.48
CA PRO A 16 8.42 6.51 -14.00
C PRO A 16 7.74 7.31 -15.10
N TYR A 17 6.68 8.01 -14.73
CA TYR A 17 5.92 8.88 -15.61
C TYR A 17 6.76 10.09 -16.02
N GLU A 18 6.77 10.35 -17.33
CA GLU A 18 7.45 11.50 -17.93
C GLU A 18 6.40 12.44 -18.51
N ALA A 19 6.13 13.52 -17.77
CA ALA A 19 5.09 14.47 -18.14
C ALA A 19 5.44 15.25 -19.41
N GLY A 20 4.43 15.50 -20.25
CA GLY A 20 4.52 16.38 -21.40
C GLY A 20 4.82 17.83 -21.00
N LYS A 21 5.35 18.62 -21.95
CA LYS A 21 5.76 20.02 -21.71
C LYS A 21 4.66 20.94 -21.19
N ASP A 22 3.41 20.64 -21.50
CA ASP A 22 2.22 21.44 -21.17
C ASP A 22 1.10 20.52 -20.66
N GLU A 23 1.48 19.43 -19.99
CA GLU A 23 0.51 18.47 -19.45
C GLU A 23 -0.03 18.95 -18.10
N ASP A 24 -1.36 18.96 -17.99
CA ASP A 24 -2.04 19.28 -16.74
C ASP A 24 -1.74 18.22 -15.67
N TYR A 25 -1.66 18.66 -14.41
CA TYR A 25 -1.50 17.75 -13.28
C TYR A 25 -2.73 16.84 -13.16
N MET A 26 -2.50 15.54 -12.98
CA MET A 26 -3.53 14.50 -12.99
C MET A 26 -4.37 14.51 -14.27
N SER A 27 -3.68 14.64 -15.41
CA SER A 27 -4.25 14.32 -16.72
C SER A 27 -4.83 12.89 -16.76
N PRO A 28 -5.71 12.57 -17.73
CA PRO A 28 -6.18 11.21 -17.94
C PRO A 28 -5.05 10.18 -18.07
N GLU A 29 -3.95 10.55 -18.72
CA GLU A 29 -2.76 9.71 -18.89
C GLU A 29 -2.01 9.47 -17.56
N GLN A 30 -1.90 10.49 -16.70
CA GLN A 30 -1.35 10.34 -15.35
C GLN A 30 -2.25 9.48 -14.45
N GLU A 31 -3.56 9.72 -14.48
CA GLU A 31 -4.53 8.92 -13.73
C GLU A 31 -4.50 7.45 -14.16
N GLU A 32 -4.39 7.18 -15.47
CA GLU A 32 -4.23 5.82 -15.99
C GLU A 32 -2.94 5.16 -15.52
N HIS A 33 -1.83 5.89 -15.50
CA HIS A 33 -0.56 5.41 -14.96
C HIS A 33 -0.68 4.97 -13.49
N PHE A 34 -1.25 5.82 -12.63
CA PHE A 34 -1.41 5.49 -11.21
C PHE A 34 -2.44 4.39 -10.98
N ARG A 35 -3.53 4.35 -11.77
CA ARG A 35 -4.50 3.25 -11.75
C ARG A 35 -3.82 1.92 -12.06
N GLY A 36 -2.95 1.87 -13.07
CA GLY A 36 -2.15 0.69 -13.40
C GLY A 36 -1.31 0.19 -12.23
N ILE A 37 -0.56 1.09 -11.59
CA ILE A 37 0.26 0.76 -10.41
C ILE A 37 -0.59 0.20 -9.28
N LEU A 38 -1.70 0.88 -8.95
CA LEU A 38 -2.58 0.49 -7.84
C LEU A 38 -3.24 -0.87 -8.08
N LEU A 39 -3.73 -1.14 -9.31
CA LEU A 39 -4.34 -2.42 -9.66
C LEU A 39 -3.34 -3.57 -9.62
N GLU A 40 -2.13 -3.36 -10.13
CA GLU A 40 -1.07 -4.37 -10.09
C GLU A 40 -0.66 -4.67 -8.64
N TRP A 41 -0.50 -3.64 -7.82
CA TRP A 41 -0.20 -3.80 -6.40
C TRP A 41 -1.31 -4.55 -5.67
N LYS A 42 -2.58 -4.18 -5.91
CA LYS A 42 -3.74 -4.87 -5.34
C LYS A 42 -3.73 -6.36 -5.69
N ARG A 43 -3.51 -6.69 -6.97
CA ARG A 43 -3.41 -8.08 -7.42
C ARG A 43 -2.33 -8.85 -6.66
N SER A 44 -1.12 -8.30 -6.60
CA SER A 44 0.00 -8.91 -5.88
C SER A 44 -0.31 -9.16 -4.40
N LEU A 45 -0.97 -8.22 -3.72
CA LEU A 45 -1.37 -8.39 -2.32
C LEU A 45 -2.46 -9.45 -2.15
N MET A 46 -3.42 -9.54 -3.07
CA MET A 46 -4.45 -10.58 -3.03
C MET A 46 -3.83 -11.97 -3.20
N GLU A 47 -2.86 -12.12 -4.12
CA GLU A 47 -2.11 -13.36 -4.29
C GLU A 47 -1.23 -13.72 -3.08
N GLU A 48 -0.67 -12.72 -2.38
CA GLU A 48 0.04 -12.93 -1.09
C GLU A 48 -0.92 -13.43 0.00
N VAL A 49 -2.08 -12.76 0.17
CA VAL A 49 -3.11 -13.16 1.14
C VAL A 49 -3.61 -14.59 0.89
N ASP A 50 -3.92 -14.94 -0.35
CA ASP A 50 -4.43 -16.27 -0.69
C ASP A 50 -3.38 -17.37 -0.42
N ARG A 51 -2.10 -17.10 -0.75
CA ARG A 51 -1.00 -18.03 -0.43
C ARG A 51 -0.84 -18.24 1.07
N THR A 52 -0.87 -17.17 1.86
CA THR A 52 -0.78 -17.28 3.32
C THR A 52 -1.97 -18.06 3.88
N VAL A 53 -3.18 -17.86 3.38
CA VAL A 53 -4.35 -18.64 3.83
C VAL A 53 -4.17 -20.13 3.56
N HIS A 54 -3.68 -20.50 2.38
CA HIS A 54 -3.41 -21.91 2.07
C HIS A 54 -2.32 -22.50 2.96
N HIS A 55 -1.21 -21.79 3.16
CA HIS A 55 -0.13 -22.22 4.06
C HIS A 55 -0.63 -22.51 5.47
N MET A 56 -1.40 -21.57 6.04
CA MET A 56 -2.00 -21.71 7.37
C MET A 56 -2.96 -22.90 7.47
N GLN A 57 -3.71 -23.20 6.40
CA GLN A 57 -4.61 -24.35 6.36
C GLN A 57 -3.83 -25.67 6.37
N ASP A 58 -2.77 -25.76 5.57
CA ASP A 58 -1.92 -26.94 5.50
C ASP A 58 -1.22 -27.19 6.84
N GLU A 59 -0.64 -26.16 7.47
CA GLU A 59 -0.01 -26.26 8.79
C GLU A 59 -1.00 -26.67 9.88
N ALA A 60 -2.23 -26.14 9.86
CA ALA A 60 -3.26 -26.49 10.85
C ALA A 60 -3.71 -27.95 10.79
N THR A 61 -3.48 -28.64 9.65
CA THR A 61 -3.76 -30.08 9.52
C THR A 61 -2.61 -30.96 10.02
N ASN A 62 -1.42 -30.39 10.22
CA ASN A 62 -0.25 -31.09 10.76
C ASN A 62 -0.18 -30.92 12.28
N PHE A 63 -0.30 -32.02 13.01
CA PHE A 63 -0.17 -32.00 14.47
C PHE A 63 1.32 -31.91 14.86
N PRO A 64 1.79 -30.77 15.40
CA PRO A 64 3.18 -30.64 15.82
C PRO A 64 3.45 -31.53 17.04
N ASP A 65 4.71 -31.89 17.23
CA ASP A 65 5.13 -32.49 18.49
C ASP A 65 5.11 -31.43 19.62
N PRO A 66 5.18 -31.84 20.90
CA PRO A 66 5.15 -30.89 22.02
C PRO A 66 6.29 -29.86 22.05
N ASN A 67 7.46 -30.16 21.45
CA ASN A 67 8.60 -29.27 21.39
C ASN A 67 8.46 -28.23 20.26
N ASP A 68 7.82 -28.60 19.15
CA ASP A 68 7.62 -27.76 17.97
C ASP A 68 6.38 -26.87 18.07
N ARG A 69 5.45 -27.21 18.96
CA ARG A 69 4.19 -26.47 19.15
C ARG A 69 4.38 -24.97 19.42
N ALA A 70 5.36 -24.61 20.26
CA ALA A 70 5.60 -23.21 20.59
C ALA A 70 6.11 -22.40 19.39
N THR A 71 6.91 -23.04 18.52
CA THR A 71 7.42 -22.46 17.28
C THR A 71 6.27 -22.22 16.30
N GLN A 72 5.46 -23.26 16.04
CA GLN A 72 4.32 -23.17 15.13
C GLN A 72 3.30 -22.10 15.57
N GLU A 73 2.94 -22.04 16.85
CA GLU A 73 2.02 -21.01 17.36
C GLU A 73 2.57 -19.58 17.16
N SER A 74 3.90 -19.41 17.26
CA SER A 74 4.56 -18.11 17.05
C SER A 74 4.56 -17.71 15.57
N GLU A 75 4.83 -18.66 14.67
CA GLU A 75 4.79 -18.46 13.22
C GLU A 75 3.38 -18.10 12.75
N PHE A 76 2.37 -18.83 13.20
CA PHE A 76 0.97 -18.56 12.89
C PHE A 76 0.53 -17.16 13.34
N SER A 77 0.95 -16.74 14.53
CA SER A 77 0.69 -15.39 15.06
C SER A 77 1.33 -14.29 14.21
N LEU A 78 2.53 -14.53 13.67
CA LEU A 78 3.20 -13.62 12.77
C LEU A 78 2.46 -13.52 11.42
N GLU A 79 2.07 -14.65 10.84
CA GLU A 79 1.34 -14.70 9.57
C GLU A 79 -0.02 -13.99 9.65
N LEU A 80 -0.79 -14.22 10.72
CA LEU A 80 -2.04 -13.51 10.98
C LEU A 80 -1.87 -11.99 10.97
N ARG A 81 -0.82 -11.50 11.64
CA ARG A 81 -0.51 -10.06 11.71
C ARG A 81 -0.10 -9.50 10.35
N THR A 82 0.65 -10.25 9.55
CA THR A 82 1.04 -9.85 8.19
C THR A 82 -0.18 -9.75 7.29
N ARG A 83 -1.02 -10.80 7.26
CA ARG A 83 -2.27 -10.82 6.48
C ARG A 83 -3.20 -9.66 6.86
N ASP A 84 -3.35 -9.36 8.14
CA ASP A 84 -4.20 -8.25 8.59
C ASP A 84 -3.67 -6.88 8.12
N ARG A 85 -2.35 -6.73 7.94
CA ARG A 85 -1.74 -5.52 7.36
C ARG A 85 -1.99 -5.44 5.86
N GLU A 86 -1.83 -6.54 5.13
CA GLU A 86 -2.10 -6.62 3.69
C GLU A 86 -3.57 -6.30 3.39
N ARG A 87 -4.51 -6.85 4.15
CA ARG A 87 -5.95 -6.53 4.02
C ARG A 87 -6.24 -5.05 4.24
N LYS A 88 -5.60 -4.42 5.23
CA LYS A 88 -5.74 -2.97 5.46
C LYS A 88 -5.15 -2.16 4.32
N LEU A 89 -4.05 -2.62 3.73
CA LEU A 89 -3.41 -1.97 2.59
C LEU A 89 -4.25 -2.09 1.32
N ILE A 90 -4.85 -3.26 1.05
CA ILE A 90 -5.82 -3.45 -0.04
C ILE A 90 -6.96 -2.44 0.08
N LYS A 91 -7.50 -2.24 1.30
CA LYS A 91 -8.53 -1.23 1.53
C LYS A 91 -8.06 0.19 1.17
N LYS A 92 -6.83 0.58 1.53
CA LYS A 92 -6.27 1.89 1.16
C LYS A 92 -6.08 2.03 -0.35
N ILE A 93 -5.75 0.95 -1.05
CA ILE A 93 -5.65 0.94 -2.51
C ILE A 93 -7.04 1.14 -3.13
N ASP A 94 -8.07 0.48 -2.60
CA ASP A 94 -9.45 0.67 -3.04
C ASP A 94 -9.93 2.11 -2.83
N GLU A 95 -9.59 2.71 -1.68
CA GLU A 95 -9.85 4.13 -1.41
C GLU A 95 -9.12 5.04 -2.42
N ALA A 96 -7.85 4.75 -2.73
CA ALA A 96 -7.10 5.50 -3.74
C ALA A 96 -7.68 5.37 -5.15
N LEU A 97 -8.12 4.17 -5.55
CA LEU A 97 -8.80 3.94 -6.83
C LEU A 97 -10.12 4.72 -6.91
N GLY A 98 -10.90 4.73 -5.83
CA GLY A 98 -12.11 5.55 -5.74
C GLY A 98 -11.82 7.04 -5.91
N ARG A 99 -10.73 7.55 -5.30
CA ARG A 99 -10.31 8.95 -5.50
C ARG A 99 -9.90 9.25 -6.95
N ILE A 100 -9.36 8.28 -7.70
CA ILE A 100 -9.10 8.45 -9.14
C ILE A 100 -10.42 8.54 -9.89
N ASP A 101 -11.39 7.67 -9.58
CA ASP A 101 -12.72 7.70 -10.22
C ASP A 101 -13.46 9.02 -9.96
N GLU A 102 -13.18 9.68 -8.83
CA GLU A 102 -13.75 10.97 -8.43
C GLU A 102 -12.92 12.18 -8.90
N HIS A 103 -11.80 11.98 -9.60
CA HIS A 103 -10.83 13.02 -10.01
C HIS A 103 -10.27 13.85 -8.83
N GLU A 104 -10.19 13.23 -7.64
CA GLU A 104 -9.61 13.84 -6.44
C GLU A 104 -8.22 13.27 -6.10
N TYR A 105 -7.75 12.27 -6.83
CA TYR A 105 -6.45 11.65 -6.61
C TYR A 105 -5.31 12.64 -6.87
N GLY A 106 -4.20 12.47 -6.14
CA GLY A 106 -3.04 13.34 -6.25
C GLY A 106 -3.08 14.58 -5.36
N TYR A 107 -4.22 14.98 -4.79
CA TYR A 107 -4.29 16.16 -3.94
C TYR A 107 -4.20 15.82 -2.44
N CYS A 108 -3.58 16.72 -1.66
CA CYS A 108 -3.47 16.61 -0.21
C CYS A 108 -4.83 16.81 0.47
N GLU A 109 -5.28 15.83 1.24
CA GLU A 109 -6.57 15.91 1.97
C GLU A 109 -6.60 17.01 3.04
N ALA A 110 -5.43 17.45 3.54
CA ALA A 110 -5.36 18.45 4.61
C ALA A 110 -5.31 19.90 4.11
N CYS A 111 -4.73 20.15 2.94
CA CYS A 111 -4.52 21.52 2.43
C CYS A 111 -4.84 21.72 0.95
N GLY A 112 -5.24 20.68 0.23
CA GLY A 112 -5.65 20.74 -1.18
C GLY A 112 -4.50 20.89 -2.18
N VAL A 113 -3.25 21.00 -1.74
CA VAL A 113 -2.11 21.14 -2.66
C VAL A 113 -1.78 19.82 -3.36
N GLU A 114 -1.20 19.92 -4.55
CA GLU A 114 -0.73 18.78 -5.34
C GLU A 114 0.33 17.97 -4.58
N ILE A 115 0.22 16.66 -4.67
CA ILE A 115 1.24 15.72 -4.21
C ILE A 115 2.13 15.40 -5.41
N GLY A 116 3.44 15.64 -5.28
CA GLY A 116 4.36 15.43 -6.39
C GLY A 116 4.27 14.01 -6.98
N VAL A 117 4.27 13.91 -8.32
CA VAL A 117 4.16 12.66 -9.08
C VAL A 117 5.15 11.60 -8.58
N ARG A 118 6.43 11.96 -8.44
CA ARG A 118 7.48 11.05 -7.93
C ARG A 118 7.19 10.51 -6.53
N ARG A 119 6.47 11.26 -5.70
CA ARG A 119 6.07 10.82 -4.37
C ARG A 119 4.91 9.82 -4.44
N LEU A 120 3.93 10.06 -5.32
CA LEU A 120 2.85 9.11 -5.57
C LEU A 120 3.38 7.84 -6.23
N GLU A 121 4.37 7.93 -7.11
CA GLU A 121 5.04 6.73 -7.65
C GLU A 121 5.72 5.93 -6.55
N ALA A 122 6.37 6.58 -5.59
CA ALA A 122 6.98 5.90 -4.45
C ALA A 122 5.92 5.30 -3.51
N ARG A 123 4.82 6.02 -3.28
CA ARG A 123 3.73 5.61 -2.38
C ARG A 123 2.37 6.06 -2.94
N PRO A 124 1.70 5.24 -3.76
CA PRO A 124 0.49 5.66 -4.48
C PRO A 124 -0.76 5.72 -3.59
N THR A 125 -0.70 5.19 -2.37
CA THR A 125 -1.77 5.36 -1.37
C THR A 125 -1.57 6.59 -0.47
N ALA A 126 -0.65 7.50 -0.80
CA ALA A 126 -0.36 8.66 0.05
C ALA A 126 -1.40 9.76 -0.12
N THR A 127 -2.05 10.18 0.97
CA THR A 127 -3.15 11.15 0.92
C THR A 127 -2.79 12.57 1.37
N LEU A 128 -1.63 12.76 2.01
CA LEU A 128 -1.15 14.07 2.47
C LEU A 128 0.06 14.51 1.66
N CYS A 129 0.35 15.81 1.54
CA CYS A 129 1.64 16.28 1.03
C CYS A 129 2.79 16.05 2.05
N ILE A 130 4.03 16.33 1.67
CA ILE A 130 5.21 16.14 2.55
C ILE A 130 5.11 16.99 3.81
N ASP A 131 4.72 18.26 3.68
CA ASP A 131 4.65 19.19 4.81
C ASP A 131 3.57 18.77 5.81
N CYS A 132 2.36 18.47 5.32
CA CYS A 132 1.27 17.99 6.15
C CYS A 132 1.62 16.65 6.81
N LYS A 133 2.30 15.74 6.11
CA LYS A 133 2.70 14.46 6.70
C LYS A 133 3.79 14.64 7.76
N THR A 134 4.75 15.54 7.54
CA THR A 134 5.79 15.85 8.52
C THR A 134 5.18 16.46 9.80
N LEU A 135 4.23 17.37 9.64
CA LEU A 135 3.52 17.98 10.76
C LEU A 135 2.71 16.96 11.55
N ASP A 136 2.02 16.04 10.86
CA ASP A 136 1.29 14.93 11.45
C ASP A 136 2.21 14.03 12.30
N GLU A 137 3.36 13.63 11.76
CA GLU A 137 4.35 12.81 12.48
C GLU A 137 4.93 13.50 13.71
N ILE A 138 5.16 14.82 13.66
CA ILE A 138 5.60 15.60 14.84
C ILE A 138 4.52 15.58 15.94
N ARG A 139 3.24 15.76 15.55
CA ARG A 139 2.12 15.74 16.49
C ARG A 139 1.92 14.36 17.11
N GLU A 140 2.09 13.29 16.33
CA GLU A 140 2.02 11.91 16.84
C GLU A 140 3.09 11.68 17.92
N LYS A 141 4.33 12.11 17.69
CA LYS A 141 5.43 11.98 18.67
C LYS A 141 5.25 12.78 19.94
N GLN A 142 4.49 13.88 19.90
CA GLN A 142 4.20 14.70 21.09
C GLN A 142 3.00 14.16 21.89
N ARG A 143 2.17 13.30 21.29
CA ARG A 143 0.97 12.72 21.90
C ARG A 143 1.20 11.34 22.50
N GLY A 144 2.19 10.60 22.00
CA GLY A 144 2.63 9.31 22.56
C GLY A 144 3.66 9.48 23.66
#